data_AF-A0A1F5J608-F1
#
_entry.id   AF-A0A1F5J608-F1
#
_cell.length_a   1.000
_cell.length_b   1.000
_cell.length_c   1.000
_cell.angle_alpha   90.00
_cell.angle_beta   90.00
_cell.angle_gamma   90.00
#
_symmetry.space_group_name_H-M   'P 1'
#
loop_
_entity.id
_entity.type
_entity.pdbx_description
1 polymer ?
#
loop_
_entity_poly.entity_id
_entity_poly.type
_entity_poly.pdbx_seq_one_letter_code
_entity_poly.pdbx_strand_id
1 'polypeptide(L)'
;MSKKEEGSFITSYKEGGTRWKATWTLDEFIESGESKVRLVLNAQGLTNPYTRDMKWESVSVWKSGAAFTPVQAVTEVRDMQGNLVMTERKTVDDSAGTVTFVREDHENNGSVNESFETERDLMIVEGIVLALRSLPFGTDDTVKAQFLTNEPDLYNVEFKQKGRETINTPGGEVECYKVELVPKLGALNVFKVFFPKTYFWFTVAPPHKWVRYEGLENDRDSPEVVMEAVPVKKSGN
;
A
#
# COMPACT_ATOMS: atom_id res chain seq x y z
N MET A 1 -22.31 -2.13 15.35
CA MET A 1 -22.40 -2.08 13.89
C MET A 1 -20.99 -2.08 13.36
N SER A 2 -20.59 -3.04 12.53
CA SER A 2 -19.29 -2.96 11.84
C SER A 2 -19.36 -1.80 10.84
N LYS A 3 -18.38 -0.91 10.90
CA LYS A 3 -18.24 0.14 9.90
C LYS A 3 -17.61 -0.50 8.66
N LYS A 4 -18.25 -0.31 7.51
CA LYS A 4 -17.75 -0.78 6.22
C LYS A 4 -17.40 0.43 5.35
N GLU A 5 -16.18 0.47 4.84
CA GLU A 5 -15.76 1.41 3.81
C GLU A 5 -15.48 0.66 2.52
N GLU A 6 -15.71 1.29 1.38
CA GLU A 6 -15.39 0.74 0.08
C GLU A 6 -14.95 1.86 -0.87
N GLY A 7 -14.21 1.47 -1.90
CA GLY A 7 -13.73 2.42 -2.89
C GLY A 7 -13.17 1.75 -4.12
N SER A 8 -12.67 2.58 -5.02
CA SER A 8 -12.01 2.14 -6.25
C SER A 8 -10.90 3.11 -6.59
N PHE A 9 -9.92 2.66 -7.35
CA PHE A 9 -8.89 3.53 -7.87
C PHE A 9 -8.36 3.02 -9.21
N ILE A 10 -7.77 3.94 -9.96
CA ILE A 10 -7.15 3.67 -11.25
C ILE A 10 -5.67 4.01 -11.12
N THR A 11 -4.84 3.12 -11.65
CA THR A 11 -3.41 3.31 -11.76
C THR A 11 -3.05 3.56 -13.21
N SER A 12 -2.31 4.63 -13.46
CA SER A 12 -1.83 5.02 -14.79
C SER A 12 -0.33 5.22 -14.77
N TYR A 13 0.34 5.08 -15.92
CA TYR A 13 1.71 5.54 -16.04
C TYR A 13 1.76 7.06 -15.82
N LYS A 14 2.88 7.56 -15.33
CA LYS A 14 3.11 9.00 -15.18
C LYS A 14 2.97 9.77 -16.50
N GLU A 15 3.35 9.15 -17.61
CA GLU A 15 3.23 9.71 -18.97
C GLU A 15 1.81 9.56 -19.56
N GLY A 16 0.90 8.88 -18.85
CA GLY A 16 -0.46 8.61 -19.30
C GLY A 16 -0.69 7.16 -19.75
N GLY A 17 -1.96 6.79 -19.88
CA GLY A 17 -2.39 5.42 -20.16
C GLY A 17 -2.63 4.62 -18.88
N THR A 18 -3.76 3.90 -18.86
CA THR A 18 -4.13 3.05 -17.71
C THR A 18 -3.23 1.82 -17.66
N ARG A 19 -2.71 1.53 -16.48
CA ARG A 19 -1.93 0.32 -16.18
C ARG A 19 -2.83 -0.75 -15.57
N TRP A 20 -3.60 -0.40 -14.55
CA TRP A 20 -4.55 -1.30 -13.89
C TRP A 20 -5.61 -0.54 -13.09
N LYS A 21 -6.62 -1.27 -12.60
CA LYS A 21 -7.70 -0.74 -11.77
C LYS A 21 -7.96 -1.67 -10.60
N ALA A 22 -8.44 -1.10 -9.50
CA ALA A 22 -8.78 -1.86 -8.31
C ALA A 22 -10.08 -1.38 -7.67
N THR A 23 -10.75 -2.31 -6.99
CA THR A 23 -11.77 -2.05 -5.98
C THR A 23 -11.24 -2.52 -4.63
N TRP A 24 -11.75 -1.92 -3.55
CA TRP A 24 -11.39 -2.36 -2.21
C TRP A 24 -12.55 -2.23 -1.23
N THR A 25 -12.51 -3.05 -0.19
CA THR A 25 -13.40 -2.98 0.97
C THR A 25 -12.59 -3.03 2.25
N LEU A 26 -13.02 -2.27 3.25
CA LEU A 26 -12.46 -2.25 4.60
C LEU A 26 -13.57 -2.60 5.58
N ASP A 27 -13.41 -3.73 6.27
CA ASP A 27 -14.34 -4.21 7.29
C ASP A 27 -13.68 -4.16 8.67
N GLU A 28 -14.32 -3.48 9.63
CA GLU A 28 -13.94 -3.53 11.05
C GLU A 28 -14.51 -4.79 11.73
N PHE A 29 -13.69 -5.46 12.55
CA PHE A 29 -14.09 -6.62 13.34
C PHE A 29 -13.33 -6.69 14.68
N ILE A 30 -13.79 -7.56 15.59
CA ILE A 30 -13.12 -7.83 16.86
C ILE A 30 -12.69 -9.29 16.87
N GLU A 31 -11.43 -9.54 17.21
CA GLU A 31 -10.86 -10.88 17.35
C GLU A 31 -10.08 -10.95 18.65
N SER A 32 -10.43 -11.93 19.52
CA SER A 32 -9.79 -12.11 20.83
C SER A 32 -9.78 -10.84 21.70
N GLY A 33 -10.81 -9.99 21.58
CA GLY A 33 -10.93 -8.72 22.32
C GLY A 33 -10.16 -7.54 21.70
N GLU A 34 -9.44 -7.74 20.60
CA GLU A 34 -8.71 -6.71 19.89
C GLU A 34 -9.49 -6.22 18.66
N SER A 35 -9.56 -4.90 18.47
CA SER A 35 -10.18 -4.30 17.29
C SER A 35 -9.23 -4.43 16.11
N LYS A 36 -9.73 -4.93 14.98
CA LYS A 36 -8.98 -5.13 13.75
C LYS A 36 -9.76 -4.62 12.55
N VAL A 37 -9.05 -4.36 11.47
CA VAL A 37 -9.62 -4.12 10.14
C VAL A 37 -9.09 -5.14 9.15
N ARG A 38 -9.97 -5.56 8.24
CA ARG A 38 -9.63 -6.37 7.08
C ARG A 38 -9.81 -5.53 5.83
N LEU A 39 -8.71 -5.29 5.12
CA LEU A 39 -8.71 -4.68 3.81
C LEU A 39 -8.65 -5.78 2.75
N VAL A 40 -9.64 -5.81 1.86
CA VAL A 40 -9.63 -6.66 0.67
C VAL A 40 -9.50 -5.74 -0.53
N LEU A 41 -8.51 -5.99 -1.38
CA LEU A 41 -8.26 -5.28 -2.62
C LEU A 41 -8.33 -6.26 -3.77
N ASN A 42 -9.16 -5.97 -4.76
CA ASN A 42 -9.33 -6.75 -5.97
C ASN A 42 -8.91 -5.89 -7.16
N ALA A 43 -7.94 -6.36 -7.93
CA ALA A 43 -7.35 -5.57 -9.00
C ALA A 43 -7.11 -6.37 -10.27
N GLN A 44 -7.03 -5.66 -11.39
CA GLN A 44 -6.74 -6.23 -12.69
C GLN A 44 -6.04 -5.25 -13.64
N GLY A 45 -5.17 -5.78 -14.49
CA GLY A 45 -4.40 -5.06 -15.50
C GLY A 45 -2.93 -5.48 -15.51
N LEU A 46 -2.07 -4.63 -16.06
CA LEU A 46 -0.62 -4.85 -16.08
C LEU A 46 -0.04 -4.58 -14.69
N THR A 47 0.82 -5.45 -14.19
CA THR A 47 1.51 -5.25 -12.90
C THR A 47 2.88 -5.88 -12.94
N ASN A 48 3.91 -5.22 -12.37
CA ASN A 48 5.27 -5.78 -12.33
C ASN A 48 5.29 -7.10 -11.52
N PRO A 49 6.02 -8.14 -11.93
CA PRO A 49 6.91 -8.27 -13.10
C PRO A 49 6.24 -8.74 -14.41
N TYR A 50 4.91 -8.86 -14.44
CA TYR A 50 4.20 -9.47 -15.56
C TYR A 50 4.03 -8.49 -16.73
N THR A 51 4.30 -8.99 -17.94
CA THR A 51 4.13 -8.23 -19.20
C THR A 51 2.76 -8.42 -19.84
N ARG A 52 1.84 -9.12 -19.17
CA ARG A 52 0.47 -9.41 -19.61
C ARG A 52 -0.51 -9.01 -18.51
N ASP A 53 -1.77 -8.83 -18.88
CA ASP A 53 -2.81 -8.54 -17.89
C ASP A 53 -2.94 -9.70 -16.90
N MET A 54 -3.04 -9.33 -15.63
CA MET A 54 -3.23 -10.24 -14.51
C MET A 54 -4.45 -9.80 -13.69
N LYS A 55 -4.94 -10.70 -12.86
CA LYS A 55 -5.85 -10.40 -11.76
C LYS A 55 -5.15 -10.68 -10.45
N TRP A 56 -5.37 -9.86 -9.44
CA TRP A 56 -4.88 -10.18 -8.11
C TRP A 56 -5.85 -9.73 -7.03
N GLU A 57 -5.85 -10.52 -5.97
CA GLU A 57 -6.52 -10.18 -4.73
C GLU A 57 -5.46 -10.04 -3.64
N SER A 58 -5.52 -8.96 -2.88
CA SER A 58 -4.75 -8.79 -1.65
C SER A 58 -5.70 -8.65 -0.47
N VAL A 59 -5.48 -9.47 0.55
CA VAL A 59 -6.19 -9.41 1.83
C VAL A 59 -5.17 -9.08 2.90
N SER A 60 -5.34 -7.95 3.59
CA SER A 60 -4.51 -7.58 4.73
C SER A 60 -5.35 -7.37 5.98
N VAL A 61 -4.79 -7.76 7.11
CA VAL A 61 -5.37 -7.57 8.44
C VAL A 61 -4.45 -6.68 9.24
N TRP A 62 -5.04 -5.65 9.85
CA TRP A 62 -4.34 -4.66 10.66
C TRP A 62 -5.07 -4.53 12.00
N LYS A 63 -4.34 -4.35 13.10
CA LYS A 63 -4.93 -3.91 14.37
C LYS A 63 -5.38 -2.47 14.22
N SER A 64 -6.57 -2.15 14.72
CA SER A 64 -7.08 -0.78 14.76
C SER A 64 -6.96 -0.22 16.17
N GLY A 65 -6.16 0.83 16.32
CA GLY A 65 -5.96 1.58 17.56
C GLY A 65 -5.70 3.05 17.26
N ALA A 66 -4.81 3.68 18.04
CA ALA A 66 -4.34 5.04 17.74
C ALA A 66 -3.61 5.10 16.38
N ALA A 67 -2.94 4.02 16.00
CA ALA A 67 -2.37 3.78 14.69
C ALA A 67 -2.76 2.37 14.21
N PHE A 68 -2.70 2.15 12.89
CA PHE A 68 -2.86 0.81 12.33
C PHE A 68 -1.52 0.08 12.35
N THR A 69 -1.49 -1.13 12.92
CA THR A 69 -0.30 -2.00 12.88
C THR A 69 -0.59 -3.28 12.10
N PRO A 70 0.32 -3.73 11.23
CA PRO A 70 0.07 -4.88 10.36
C PRO A 70 0.09 -6.18 11.17
N VAL A 71 -0.82 -7.10 10.84
CA VAL A 71 -0.85 -8.46 11.42
C VAL A 71 -0.40 -9.46 10.38
N GLN A 72 -1.05 -9.42 9.22
CA GLN A 72 -0.75 -10.31 8.11
C GLN A 72 -1.27 -9.74 6.80
N ALA A 73 -0.69 -10.19 5.70
CA ALA A 73 -1.23 -9.99 4.38
C ALA A 73 -1.04 -11.24 3.52
N VAL A 74 -1.98 -11.49 2.61
CA VAL A 74 -1.88 -12.49 1.56
C VAL A 74 -2.25 -11.83 0.25
N THR A 75 -1.43 -12.04 -0.78
CA THR A 75 -1.72 -11.62 -2.15
C THR A 75 -1.69 -12.84 -3.06
N GLU A 76 -2.77 -13.07 -3.81
CA GLU A 76 -2.83 -14.08 -4.85
C GLU A 76 -2.88 -13.39 -6.22
N VAL A 77 -1.99 -13.79 -7.11
CA VAL A 77 -1.94 -13.32 -8.50
C VAL A 77 -2.31 -14.46 -9.44
N ARG A 78 -3.24 -14.18 -10.35
CA ARG A 78 -3.79 -15.12 -11.32
C ARG A 78 -3.68 -14.54 -12.74
N ASP A 79 -3.52 -15.41 -13.72
CA ASP A 79 -3.68 -15.02 -15.11
C ASP A 79 -5.15 -14.69 -15.44
N MET A 80 -5.42 -14.20 -16.65
CA MET A 80 -6.79 -13.87 -17.07
C MET A 80 -7.69 -15.09 -17.25
N GLN A 81 -7.13 -16.30 -17.31
CA GLN A 81 -7.85 -17.57 -17.34
C GLN A 81 -8.21 -18.08 -15.93
N GLY A 82 -7.64 -17.48 -14.88
CA GLY A 82 -7.88 -17.81 -13.48
C GLY A 82 -6.85 -18.76 -12.87
N ASN A 83 -5.83 -19.17 -13.63
CA ASN A 83 -4.76 -20.02 -13.11
C ASN A 83 -3.93 -19.24 -12.10
N LEU A 84 -3.61 -19.87 -10.97
CA LEU A 84 -2.76 -19.28 -9.94
C LEU A 84 -1.32 -19.20 -10.45
N VAL A 85 -0.74 -18.00 -10.41
CA VAL A 85 0.61 -17.72 -10.89
C VAL A 85 1.54 -17.44 -9.72
N MET A 86 1.09 -16.70 -8.70
CA MET A 86 1.91 -16.40 -7.54
C MET A 86 1.07 -16.22 -6.28
N THR A 87 1.61 -16.67 -5.16
CA THR A 87 1.09 -16.40 -3.82
C THR A 87 2.18 -15.70 -3.01
N GLU A 88 1.82 -14.63 -2.32
CA GLU A 88 2.68 -13.94 -1.37
C GLU A 88 1.98 -13.85 -0.01
N ARG A 89 2.73 -14.05 1.08
CA ARG A 89 2.26 -13.94 2.45
C ARG A 89 3.26 -13.16 3.29
N LYS A 90 2.76 -12.21 4.07
CA LYS A 90 3.49 -11.52 5.14
C LYS A 90 2.81 -11.83 6.47
N THR A 91 3.59 -12.19 7.48
CA THR A 91 3.06 -12.49 8.82
C THR A 91 3.93 -11.82 9.86
N VAL A 92 3.31 -11.02 10.72
CA VAL A 92 3.97 -10.26 11.77
C VAL A 92 3.80 -10.99 13.09
N ASP A 93 4.92 -11.26 13.77
CA ASP A 93 4.95 -11.72 15.15
C ASP A 93 5.38 -10.54 16.04
N ASP A 94 4.39 -9.79 16.53
CA ASP A 94 4.60 -8.66 17.43
C ASP A 94 5.33 -9.07 18.73
N SER A 95 5.15 -10.32 19.18
CA SER A 95 5.74 -10.80 20.43
C SER A 95 7.23 -11.12 20.30
N ALA A 96 7.61 -11.64 19.12
CA ALA A 96 9.00 -11.91 18.77
C ALA A 96 9.70 -10.68 18.16
N GLY A 97 8.95 -9.64 17.74
CA GLY A 97 9.50 -8.50 17.02
C GLY A 97 10.04 -8.91 15.65
N THR A 98 9.29 -9.75 14.92
CA THR A 98 9.71 -10.24 13.60
C THR A 98 8.59 -10.17 12.57
N VAL A 99 8.97 -10.14 11.30
CA VAL A 99 8.06 -10.30 10.17
C VAL A 99 8.62 -11.33 9.20
N THR A 100 7.79 -12.30 8.83
CA THR A 100 8.11 -13.32 7.82
C THR A 100 7.46 -12.96 6.50
N PHE A 101 8.22 -13.07 5.41
CA PHE A 101 7.77 -12.95 4.03
C PHE A 101 7.93 -14.31 3.33
N VAL A 102 6.85 -14.80 2.71
CA VAL A 102 6.87 -16.02 1.90
C VAL A 102 6.26 -15.72 0.55
N ARG A 103 6.95 -16.05 -0.54
CA ARG A 103 6.41 -16.00 -1.90
C ARG A 103 6.61 -17.35 -2.58
N GLU A 104 5.56 -17.81 -3.26
CA GLU A 104 5.57 -18.98 -4.13
C GLU A 104 5.23 -18.51 -5.55
N ASP A 105 6.14 -18.73 -6.49
CA ASP A 105 5.93 -18.52 -7.92
C ASP A 105 5.58 -19.88 -8.54
N HIS A 106 4.31 -20.06 -8.88
CA HIS A 106 3.77 -21.30 -9.42
C HIS A 106 4.02 -21.45 -10.93
N GLU A 107 4.36 -20.37 -11.63
CA GLU A 107 4.71 -20.42 -13.06
C GLU A 107 6.15 -20.90 -13.26
N ASN A 108 7.07 -20.42 -12.40
CA ASN A 108 8.50 -20.75 -12.48
C ASN A 108 8.96 -21.77 -11.43
N ASN A 109 8.05 -22.29 -10.59
CA ASN A 109 8.36 -23.14 -9.43
C ASN A 109 9.41 -22.52 -8.49
N GLY A 110 9.36 -21.20 -8.33
CA GLY A 110 10.24 -20.45 -7.44
C GLY A 110 9.64 -20.31 -6.05
N SER A 111 10.49 -20.21 -5.02
CA SER A 111 10.03 -19.83 -3.68
C SER A 111 11.06 -18.95 -2.98
N VAL A 112 10.57 -17.98 -2.24
CA VAL A 112 11.35 -17.10 -1.37
C VAL A 112 10.73 -17.16 0.03
N ASN A 113 11.57 -17.30 1.05
CA ASN A 113 11.14 -17.30 2.45
C ASN A 113 12.19 -16.55 3.27
N GLU A 114 11.85 -15.33 3.67
CA GLU A 114 12.73 -14.43 4.40
C GLU A 114 12.09 -14.03 5.72
N SER A 115 12.90 -13.76 6.74
CA SER A 115 12.44 -13.27 8.03
C SER A 115 13.31 -12.11 8.48
N PHE A 116 12.67 -11.08 9.03
CA PHE A 116 13.32 -9.84 9.42
C PHE A 116 12.99 -9.48 10.86
N GLU A 117 13.98 -8.98 11.59
CA GLU A 117 13.77 -8.35 12.89
C GLU A 117 13.20 -6.94 12.71
N THR A 118 12.22 -6.59 13.53
CA THR A 118 11.61 -5.27 13.56
C THR A 118 12.02 -4.53 14.83
N GLU A 119 12.74 -3.42 14.65
CA GLU A 119 13.24 -2.56 15.73
C GLU A 119 12.35 -1.32 15.94
N ARG A 120 11.40 -1.10 15.03
CA ARG A 120 10.52 0.07 14.99
C ARG A 120 9.13 -0.34 14.54
N ASP A 121 8.21 0.63 14.54
CA ASP A 121 6.91 0.50 13.90
C ASP A 121 7.08 -0.03 12.47
N LEU A 122 6.39 -1.14 12.18
CA LEU A 122 6.43 -1.80 10.89
C LEU A 122 5.25 -1.33 10.02
N MET A 123 5.53 -1.10 8.74
CA MET A 123 4.53 -0.97 7.69
C MET A 123 4.79 -2.02 6.61
N ILE A 124 3.72 -2.55 6.03
CA ILE A 124 3.75 -3.40 4.85
C ILE A 124 3.05 -2.69 3.69
N VAL A 125 3.40 -3.04 2.45
CA VAL A 125 2.78 -2.47 1.23
C VAL A 125 1.25 -2.60 1.26
N GLU A 126 0.75 -3.78 1.64
CA GLU A 126 -0.68 -4.12 1.62
C GLU A 126 -1.44 -3.36 2.69
N GLY A 127 -2.03 -2.23 2.31
CA GLY A 127 -2.78 -1.38 3.23
C GLY A 127 -1.96 -0.29 3.89
N ILE A 128 -0.75 0.03 3.40
CA ILE A 128 0.05 1.16 3.89
C ILE A 128 -0.77 2.46 3.98
N VAL A 129 -1.66 2.69 3.01
CA VAL A 129 -2.53 3.88 2.97
C VAL A 129 -3.54 3.94 4.12
N LEU A 130 -3.76 2.86 4.86
CA LEU A 130 -4.53 2.85 6.12
C LEU A 130 -3.67 3.37 7.27
N ALA A 131 -2.47 2.83 7.45
CA ALA A 131 -1.53 3.29 8.47
C ALA A 131 -1.18 4.76 8.32
N LEU A 132 -1.05 5.25 7.09
CA LEU A 132 -0.77 6.66 6.84
C LEU A 132 -1.95 7.60 7.15
N ARG A 133 -3.17 7.09 7.40
CA ARG A 133 -4.30 7.92 7.87
C ARG A 133 -4.12 8.39 9.31
N SER A 134 -3.28 7.71 10.10
CA SER A 134 -3.01 8.06 11.50
C SER A 134 -1.77 8.94 11.67
N LEU A 135 -1.20 9.47 10.59
CA LEU A 135 -0.14 10.46 10.69
C LEU A 135 -0.63 11.71 11.45
N PRO A 136 0.26 12.43 12.16
CA PRO A 136 -0.09 13.65 12.89
C PRO A 136 -0.30 14.83 11.94
N PHE A 137 -1.35 14.77 11.10
CA PHE A 137 -1.57 15.76 10.05
C PHE A 137 -1.69 17.20 10.60
N GLY A 138 -1.06 18.15 9.89
CA GLY A 138 -1.02 19.57 10.29
C GLY A 138 0.11 19.92 11.25
N THR A 139 1.02 18.99 11.57
CA THR A 139 2.25 19.25 12.32
C THR A 139 3.49 19.10 11.43
N ASP A 140 4.65 19.56 11.93
CA ASP A 140 5.95 19.37 11.28
C ASP A 140 6.62 18.04 11.69
N ASP A 141 5.88 17.16 12.38
CA ASP A 141 6.44 15.91 12.88
C ASP A 141 6.76 14.96 11.73
N THR A 142 7.89 14.27 11.87
CA THR A 142 8.30 13.21 10.97
C THR A 142 8.05 11.87 11.63
N VAL A 143 7.27 11.01 10.98
CA VAL A 143 7.05 9.64 11.44
C VAL A 143 8.11 8.73 10.84
N LYS A 144 8.73 7.89 11.67
CA LYS A 144 9.76 6.93 11.27
C LYS A 144 9.20 5.53 11.40
N ALA A 145 9.45 4.69 10.41
CA ALA A 145 9.02 3.30 10.42
C ALA A 145 10.04 2.42 9.70
N GLN A 146 9.92 1.10 9.87
CA GLN A 146 10.43 0.13 8.93
C GLN A 146 9.33 -0.22 7.92
N PHE A 147 9.70 -0.37 6.65
CA PHE A 147 8.80 -0.64 5.55
C PHE A 147 9.22 -1.90 4.81
N LEU A 148 8.40 -2.95 4.91
CA LEU A 148 8.61 -4.21 4.21
C LEU A 148 7.98 -4.13 2.82
N THR A 149 8.81 -4.24 1.80
CA THR A 149 8.43 -4.12 0.39
C THR A 149 8.09 -5.47 -0.24
N ASN A 150 7.70 -5.46 -1.51
CA ASN A 150 7.46 -6.66 -2.31
C ASN A 150 8.76 -7.18 -2.96
N GLU A 151 9.89 -6.47 -2.85
CA GLU A 151 11.23 -6.98 -3.24
C GLU A 151 11.93 -7.65 -2.05
N PRO A 152 11.21 -8.53 -1.35
CA PRO A 152 11.27 -8.77 0.11
C PRO A 152 12.44 -8.12 0.85
N ASP A 153 12.42 -6.80 0.99
CA ASP A 153 13.44 -6.04 1.71
C ASP A 153 12.80 -5.11 2.74
N LEU A 154 13.51 -4.91 3.86
CA LEU A 154 13.08 -4.07 4.97
C LEU A 154 13.86 -2.74 5.01
N TYR A 155 13.16 -1.65 4.75
CA TYR A 155 13.76 -0.32 4.67
C TYR A 155 13.39 0.56 5.85
N ASN A 156 14.36 1.27 6.41
CA ASN A 156 14.05 2.41 7.27
C ASN A 156 13.51 3.57 6.42
N VAL A 157 12.36 4.12 6.79
CA VAL A 157 11.71 5.22 6.06
C VAL A 157 11.29 6.35 7.00
N GLU A 158 11.14 7.54 6.44
CA GLU A 158 10.51 8.70 7.07
C GLU A 158 9.31 9.16 6.24
N PHE A 159 8.19 9.43 6.90
CA PHE A 159 7.03 10.08 6.31
C PHE A 159 7.00 11.54 6.73
N LYS A 160 7.09 12.43 5.73
CA LYS A 160 7.19 13.88 5.94
C LYS A 160 6.02 14.60 5.31
N GLN A 161 5.34 15.43 6.09
CA GLN A 161 4.35 16.33 5.54
C GLN A 161 5.03 17.43 4.73
N LYS A 162 4.49 17.72 3.55
CA LYS A 162 5.02 18.72 2.61
C LYS A 162 4.10 19.93 2.47
N GLY A 163 3.05 20.00 3.28
CA GLY A 163 2.03 21.03 3.26
C GLY A 163 0.70 20.55 2.68
N ARG A 164 -0.18 21.50 2.41
CA ARG A 164 -1.50 21.29 1.82
C ARG A 164 -1.49 21.70 0.35
N GLU A 165 -2.18 20.94 -0.49
CA GLU A 165 -2.46 21.32 -1.87
C GLU A 165 -3.79 20.78 -2.36
N THR A 166 -4.40 21.48 -3.32
CA THR A 166 -5.64 21.04 -3.97
C THR A 166 -5.30 20.08 -5.11
N ILE A 167 -5.90 18.91 -5.08
CA ILE A 167 -5.71 17.85 -6.08
C ILE A 167 -6.94 17.72 -6.96
N ASN A 168 -6.74 17.81 -8.27
CA ASN A 168 -7.75 17.52 -9.28
C ASN A 168 -7.85 16.00 -9.49
N THR A 169 -8.94 15.39 -9.03
CA THR A 169 -9.23 13.97 -9.27
C THR A 169 -10.37 13.82 -10.28
N PRO A 170 -10.60 12.60 -10.83
CA PRO A 170 -11.82 12.33 -11.58
C PRO A 170 -13.12 12.60 -10.79
N GLY A 171 -13.06 12.65 -9.46
CA GLY A 171 -14.18 12.99 -8.57
C GLY A 171 -14.31 14.48 -8.24
N GLY A 172 -13.44 15.35 -8.76
CA GLY A 172 -13.40 16.79 -8.49
C GLY A 172 -12.15 17.24 -7.72
N GLU A 173 -12.13 18.51 -7.36
CA GLU A 173 -11.08 19.14 -6.54
C GLU A 173 -11.18 18.70 -5.08
N VAL A 174 -10.03 18.30 -4.50
CA VAL A 174 -9.95 17.85 -3.11
C VAL A 174 -8.76 18.50 -2.43
N GLU A 175 -8.99 19.22 -1.32
CA GLU A 175 -7.90 19.74 -0.48
C GLU A 175 -7.23 18.58 0.29
N CYS A 176 -5.93 18.42 0.10
CA CYS A 176 -5.17 17.30 0.64
C CYS A 176 -3.93 17.75 1.41
N TYR A 177 -3.54 16.96 2.40
CA TYR A 177 -2.16 16.93 2.88
C TYR A 177 -1.31 16.10 1.93
N LYS A 178 -0.13 16.62 1.56
CA LYS A 178 0.89 15.89 0.82
C LYS A 178 1.91 15.28 1.78
N VAL A 179 2.17 13.99 1.64
CA VAL A 179 3.15 13.23 2.44
C VAL A 179 4.21 12.67 1.52
N GLU A 180 5.48 12.91 1.82
CA GLU A 180 6.64 12.32 1.14
C GLU A 180 7.14 11.11 1.92
N LEU A 181 7.32 9.97 1.25
CA LEU A 181 8.07 8.84 1.78
C LEU A 181 9.55 9.02 1.43
N VAL A 182 10.40 9.06 2.45
CA VAL A 182 11.85 9.29 2.33
C VAL A 182 12.61 8.07 2.82
N PRO A 183 13.16 7.24 1.91
CA PRO A 183 14.02 6.12 2.29
C PRO A 183 15.30 6.57 3.02
N LYS A 184 15.72 5.80 4.01
CA LYS A 184 16.95 5.98 4.77
C LYS A 184 17.98 4.92 4.38
N LEU A 185 18.59 5.13 3.21
CA LEU A 185 19.59 4.23 2.62
C LEU A 185 20.98 4.29 3.31
N GLY A 186 21.08 4.79 4.54
CA GLY A 186 22.37 4.88 5.26
C GLY A 186 23.47 5.66 4.50
N ALA A 187 24.71 5.16 4.55
CA ALA A 187 25.89 5.76 3.88
C ALA A 187 25.81 5.75 2.33
N LEU A 188 24.81 5.08 1.75
CA LEU A 188 24.50 5.09 0.31
C LEU A 188 23.64 6.30 -0.10
N ASN A 189 23.50 7.33 0.76
CA ASN A 189 22.78 8.58 0.48
C ASN A 189 23.20 9.29 -0.82
N VAL A 190 24.36 8.97 -1.41
CA VAL A 190 24.79 9.47 -2.73
C VAL A 190 23.91 8.96 -3.90
N PHE A 191 23.21 7.84 -3.73
CA PHE A 191 22.30 7.28 -4.75
C PHE A 191 20.87 7.83 -4.67
N LYS A 192 20.54 8.67 -3.67
CA LYS A 192 19.21 9.31 -3.55
C LYS A 192 18.79 10.13 -4.76
N VAL A 193 19.75 10.59 -5.58
CA VAL A 193 19.48 11.38 -6.78
C VAL A 193 18.80 10.54 -7.87
N PHE A 194 18.91 9.21 -7.82
CA PHE A 194 18.40 8.30 -8.86
C PHE A 194 17.05 7.65 -8.52
N PHE A 195 16.55 7.82 -7.29
CA PHE A 195 15.23 7.29 -6.90
C PHE A 195 14.15 8.36 -7.10
N PRO A 196 13.08 8.07 -7.85
CA PRO A 196 11.92 8.93 -7.92
C PRO A 196 11.36 9.20 -6.53
N LYS A 197 10.84 10.41 -6.34
CA LYS A 197 10.18 10.74 -5.07
C LYS A 197 8.83 10.06 -5.01
N THR A 198 8.49 9.57 -3.82
CA THR A 198 7.22 8.93 -3.54
C THR A 198 6.34 9.85 -2.69
N TYR A 199 5.12 10.10 -3.17
CA TYR A 199 4.15 10.98 -2.55
C TYR A 199 2.79 10.30 -2.34
N PHE A 200 2.15 10.65 -1.24
CA PHE A 200 0.79 10.27 -0.91
C PHE A 200 -0.03 11.51 -0.59
N TRP A 201 -1.30 11.49 -0.98
CA TRP A 201 -2.25 12.55 -0.69
C TRP A 201 -3.42 12.02 0.11
N PHE A 202 -3.74 12.73 1.19
CA PHE A 202 -4.85 12.40 2.08
C PHE A 202 -5.74 13.62 2.27
N THR A 203 -7.06 13.42 2.36
CA THR A 203 -8.01 14.52 2.59
C THR A 203 -7.66 15.29 3.86
N VAL A 204 -7.79 16.62 3.85
CA VAL A 204 -7.61 17.43 5.07
C VAL A 204 -8.63 17.05 6.14
N ALA A 205 -9.87 16.76 5.75
CA ALA A 205 -10.90 16.31 6.69
C ALA A 205 -10.62 14.89 7.21
N PRO A 206 -10.78 14.63 8.52
CA PRO A 206 -10.82 13.28 9.07
C PRO A 206 -11.90 12.42 8.37
N PRO A 207 -11.69 11.10 8.18
CA PRO A 207 -10.59 10.29 8.69
C PRO A 207 -9.36 10.25 7.75
N HIS A 208 -9.04 11.37 7.06
CA HIS A 208 -7.88 11.49 6.17
C HIS A 208 -7.85 10.40 5.10
N LYS A 209 -8.91 10.35 4.29
CA LYS A 209 -9.03 9.35 3.23
C LYS A 209 -7.90 9.53 2.23
N TRP A 210 -7.32 8.41 1.79
CA TRP A 210 -6.35 8.41 0.69
C TRP A 210 -7.01 8.88 -0.61
N VAL A 211 -6.31 9.73 -1.35
CA VAL A 211 -6.78 10.37 -2.59
C VAL A 211 -5.89 10.01 -3.78
N ARG A 212 -4.57 10.13 -3.61
CA ARG A 212 -3.60 9.91 -4.69
C ARG A 212 -2.31 9.31 -4.16
N TYR A 213 -1.62 8.56 -5.02
CA TYR A 213 -0.24 8.15 -4.90
C TYR A 213 0.52 8.54 -6.17
N GLU A 214 1.79 8.93 -6.02
CA GLU A 214 2.74 9.11 -7.11
C GLU A 214 4.09 8.51 -6.68
N GLY A 215 4.66 7.64 -7.49
CA GLY A 215 5.95 7.00 -7.21
C GLY A 215 6.11 5.71 -8.00
N LEU A 216 7.11 4.91 -7.64
CA LEU A 216 7.31 3.57 -8.20
C LEU A 216 6.14 2.64 -7.85
N GLU A 217 5.75 1.75 -8.76
CA GLU A 217 4.62 0.85 -8.53
C GLU A 217 4.87 -0.16 -7.40
N ASN A 218 6.03 -0.81 -7.39
CA ASN A 218 6.36 -1.90 -6.46
C ASN A 218 7.79 -1.77 -5.94
N ASP A 219 8.76 -1.89 -6.84
CA ASP A 219 10.20 -1.98 -6.55
C ASP A 219 10.98 -0.96 -7.39
N ARG A 220 12.31 -0.94 -7.22
CA ARG A 220 13.21 0.01 -7.91
C ARG A 220 13.17 -0.08 -9.44
N ASP A 221 12.81 -1.24 -9.99
CA ASP A 221 12.83 -1.54 -11.42
C ASP A 221 11.42 -1.38 -12.05
N SER A 222 10.42 -1.08 -11.21
CA SER A 222 9.04 -0.83 -11.63
C SER A 222 8.85 0.57 -12.22
N PRO A 223 7.82 0.79 -13.06
CA PRO A 223 7.57 2.12 -13.62
C PRO A 223 7.06 3.10 -12.56
N GLU A 224 7.26 4.40 -12.82
CA GLU A 224 6.55 5.46 -12.10
C GLU A 224 5.08 5.49 -12.50
N VAL A 225 4.21 5.48 -11.50
CA VAL A 225 2.76 5.46 -11.65
C VAL A 225 2.10 6.57 -10.86
N VAL A 226 0.90 6.94 -11.29
CA VAL A 226 -0.05 7.73 -10.53
C VAL A 226 -1.25 6.84 -10.23
N MET A 227 -1.59 6.67 -8.95
CA MET A 227 -2.80 5.96 -8.52
C MET A 227 -3.77 6.97 -7.94
N GLU A 228 -5.02 6.96 -8.38
CA GLU A 228 -6.03 7.93 -7.96
C GLU A 228 -7.33 7.26 -7.53
N ALA A 229 -7.85 7.67 -6.38
CA ALA A 229 -9.19 7.30 -5.96
C ALA A 229 -10.22 7.79 -6.99
N VAL A 230 -11.12 6.90 -7.40
CA VAL A 230 -12.22 7.22 -8.31
C VAL A 230 -13.56 6.95 -7.64
N PRO A 231 -14.62 7.72 -7.99
CA PRO A 231 -15.95 7.45 -7.48
C PRO A 231 -16.37 6.02 -7.80
N VAL A 232 -16.89 5.30 -6.80
CA VAL A 232 -17.54 4.01 -7.04
C VAL A 232 -18.73 4.27 -7.93
N LYS A 233 -18.72 3.75 -9.17
CA LYS A 233 -19.91 3.78 -10.02
C LYS A 233 -20.97 2.95 -9.30
N LYS A 234 -21.99 3.61 -8.76
CA LYS A 234 -23.23 2.90 -8.37
C LYS A 234 -23.75 2.25 -9.64
N SER A 235 -23.73 0.93 -9.70
CA SER A 235 -24.46 0.18 -10.72
C SER A 235 -25.90 0.67 -10.69
N GLY A 236 -26.34 1.33 -11.78
CA GLY A 236 -27.72 1.75 -11.94
C GLY A 236 -28.62 0.52 -11.92
N ASN A 237 -29.75 0.65 -11.20
CA ASN A 237 -30.86 -0.30 -11.19
C ASN A 237 -31.36 -0.61 -12.60
#